data_AF-A0A1G0MAD3-F1
#
_entry.id   AF-A0A1G0MAD3-F1
#
_cell.length_a   1.000
_cell.length_b   1.000
_cell.length_c   1.000
_cell.angle_alpha   90.00
_cell.angle_beta   90.00
_cell.angle_gamma   90.00
#
_symmetry.space_group_name_H-M   'P 1'
#
loop_
_entity.id
_entity.type
_entity.pdbx_description
1 polymer ?
#
loop_
_entity_poly.entity_id
_entity_poly.type
_entity_poly.pdbx_seq_one_letter_code
_entity_poly.pdbx_strand_id
1 'polypeptide(L)'
;MSATDKPEDSARTLGLMVEGEARRVLSEGQLRADPALVAEGWERRFITDAARLAEVVALYEELGFEVRAVPVQAEQVGEDCEDCQVASLLRFQTVYTRRR
;
A
#
# COMPACT_ATOMS: atom_id res chain seq x y z
N MET A 1 25.94 10.83 -31.20
CA MET A 1 25.85 9.68 -30.28
C MET A 1 25.10 10.17 -29.06
N SER A 2 23.77 10.00 -29.06
CA SER A 2 22.87 10.44 -28.00
C SER A 2 22.32 9.22 -27.28
N ALA A 3 22.30 9.26 -25.95
CA ALA A 3 21.29 8.62 -25.11
C ALA A 3 21.56 9.07 -23.66
N THR A 4 21.02 10.22 -23.28
CA THR A 4 20.81 10.56 -21.88
C THR A 4 19.52 9.87 -21.45
N ASP A 5 19.66 8.71 -20.81
CA ASP A 5 18.56 8.00 -20.16
C ASP A 5 17.99 8.88 -19.05
N LYS A 6 16.69 9.19 -19.14
CA LYS A 6 16.02 10.13 -18.25
C LYS A 6 15.43 9.33 -17.08
N PRO A 7 15.91 9.50 -15.83
CA PRO A 7 15.48 8.68 -14.69
C PRO A 7 13.97 8.76 -14.38
N GLU A 8 13.29 9.80 -14.85
CA GLU A 8 11.83 9.96 -14.73
C GLU A 8 11.03 8.96 -15.59
N ASP A 9 11.56 8.55 -16.75
CA ASP A 9 10.85 7.69 -17.70
C ASP A 9 10.95 6.21 -17.31
N SER A 10 12.12 5.81 -16.79
CA SER A 10 12.36 4.49 -16.23
C SER A 10 11.55 4.24 -14.95
N ALA A 11 11.42 5.23 -14.05
CA ALA A 11 10.55 5.12 -12.87
C ALA A 11 9.07 4.98 -13.24
N ARG A 12 8.62 5.70 -14.28
CA ARG A 12 7.26 5.61 -14.81
C ARG A 12 6.98 4.27 -15.49
N THR A 13 7.95 3.75 -16.22
CA THR A 13 7.91 2.44 -16.89
C THR A 13 7.89 1.29 -15.90
N LEU A 14 8.72 1.36 -14.85
CA LEU A 14 8.69 0.42 -13.73
C LEU A 14 7.35 0.48 -12.99
N GLY A 15 6.78 1.67 -12.80
CA GLY A 15 5.43 1.83 -12.25
C GLY A 15 4.38 1.02 -13.01
N LEU A 16 4.36 1.10 -14.34
CA LEU A 16 3.40 0.36 -15.18
C LEU A 16 3.58 -1.16 -15.13
N MET A 17 4.83 -1.65 -15.13
CA MET A 17 5.09 -3.08 -15.01
C MET A 17 4.72 -3.61 -13.63
N VAL A 18 5.07 -2.88 -12.57
CA VAL A 18 4.75 -3.25 -11.19
C VAL A 18 3.23 -3.25 -10.96
N GLU A 19 2.51 -2.25 -11.47
CA GLU A 19 1.04 -2.23 -11.43
C GLU A 19 0.43 -3.41 -12.19
N GLY A 20 1.00 -3.74 -13.36
CA GLY A 20 0.58 -4.88 -14.16
C GLY A 20 0.73 -6.21 -13.43
N GLU A 21 1.88 -6.45 -12.79
CA GLU A 21 2.11 -7.68 -12.02
C GLU A 21 1.30 -7.72 -10.72
N ALA A 22 1.14 -6.59 -10.04
CA ALA A 22 0.32 -6.50 -8.83
C ALA A 22 -1.15 -6.89 -9.13
N ARG A 23 -1.71 -6.41 -10.25
CA ARG A 23 -3.08 -6.77 -10.68
C ARG A 23 -3.24 -8.24 -11.10
N ARG A 24 -2.15 -8.95 -11.43
CA ARG A 24 -2.23 -10.40 -11.73
C ARG A 24 -2.40 -11.24 -10.47
N VAL A 25 -1.91 -10.75 -9.34
CA VAL A 25 -1.83 -11.51 -8.08
C VAL A 25 -2.84 -11.02 -7.04
N LEU A 26 -3.14 -9.72 -7.05
CA LEU A 26 -4.00 -9.05 -6.08
C LEU A 26 -5.30 -8.59 -6.74
N SER A 27 -6.39 -8.63 -5.98
CA SER A 27 -7.69 -8.10 -6.39
C SER A 27 -7.65 -6.57 -6.48
N GLU A 28 -8.59 -5.98 -7.23
CA GLU A 28 -8.72 -4.51 -7.27
C GLU A 28 -8.99 -3.92 -5.89
N GLY A 29 -9.71 -4.63 -5.03
CA GLY A 29 -9.96 -4.22 -3.64
C GLY A 29 -8.67 -4.12 -2.83
N GLN A 30 -7.76 -5.09 -3.00
CA GLN A 30 -6.45 -5.09 -2.34
C GLN A 30 -5.53 -3.95 -2.78
N LEU A 31 -5.78 -3.33 -3.93
CA LEU A 31 -4.99 -2.21 -4.46
C LEU A 31 -5.65 -0.85 -4.18
N ARG A 32 -6.95 -0.83 -3.88
CA ARG A 32 -7.73 0.41 -3.74
C ARG A 32 -7.34 1.16 -2.47
N ALA A 33 -7.06 2.44 -2.63
CA ALA A 33 -6.90 3.39 -1.53
C ALA A 33 -8.26 3.92 -1.06
N ASP A 34 -8.35 4.23 0.23
CA ASP A 34 -9.51 4.91 0.79
C ASP A 34 -9.58 6.34 0.21
N PRO A 35 -10.65 6.68 -0.53
CA PRO A 35 -10.78 7.99 -1.16
C PRO A 35 -10.81 9.15 -0.16
N ALA A 36 -11.31 8.93 1.07
CA ALA A 36 -11.35 9.98 2.09
C ALA A 36 -9.94 10.32 2.59
N LEU A 37 -9.11 9.29 2.84
CA LEU A 37 -7.72 9.48 3.23
C LEU A 37 -6.90 10.12 2.11
N VAL A 38 -7.13 9.70 0.86
CA VAL A 38 -6.47 10.34 -0.29
C VAL A 38 -6.85 11.81 -0.40
N ALA A 39 -8.11 12.18 -0.17
CA ALA A 39 -8.56 13.57 -0.16
C ALA A 39 -7.91 14.42 0.95
N GLU A 40 -7.54 13.80 2.08
CA GLU A 40 -6.78 14.41 3.18
C GLU A 40 -5.26 14.47 2.91
N GLY A 41 -4.80 14.01 1.74
CA GLY A 41 -3.40 14.02 1.32
C GLY A 41 -2.60 12.79 1.77
N TRP A 42 -3.26 11.73 2.23
CA TRP A 42 -2.59 10.47 2.55
C TRP A 42 -2.31 9.64 1.30
N GLU A 43 -1.12 9.06 1.22
CA GLU A 43 -0.73 8.11 0.19
C GLU A 43 -0.76 6.68 0.75
N ARG A 44 -1.52 5.79 0.11
CA ARG A 44 -1.56 4.37 0.46
C ARG A 44 -0.21 3.72 0.15
N ARG A 45 0.31 2.94 1.08
CA ARG A 45 1.52 2.12 0.89
C ARG A 45 1.14 0.66 0.67
N PHE A 46 1.02 -0.13 1.73
CA PHE A 46 0.80 -1.57 1.66
C PHE A 46 0.05 -2.07 2.90
N ILE A 47 -0.35 -3.33 2.86
CA ILE A 47 -0.98 -4.03 3.98
C ILE A 47 0.09 -4.81 4.74
N THR A 48 0.05 -4.77 6.07
CA THR A 48 0.99 -5.49 6.93
C THR A 48 0.32 -5.97 8.22
N ASP A 49 0.88 -7.00 8.84
CA ASP A 49 0.47 -7.44 10.18
C ASP A 49 1.02 -6.52 11.29
N ALA A 50 0.51 -6.73 12.50
CA ALA A 50 0.90 -5.96 13.68
C ALA A 50 2.39 -6.09 14.07
N ALA A 51 3.03 -7.24 13.79
CA ALA A 51 4.43 -7.43 14.16
C ALA A 51 5.33 -6.51 13.33
N ARG A 52 5.06 -6.43 12.03
CA ARG A 52 5.80 -5.55 11.11
C ARG A 52 5.36 -4.09 11.16
N LEU A 53 4.13 -3.80 11.61
CA LEU A 53 3.63 -2.44 11.62
C LEU A 53 4.50 -1.49 12.46
N ALA A 54 4.99 -1.94 13.62
CA ALA A 54 5.84 -1.12 14.48
C ALA A 54 7.15 -0.70 13.78
N GLU A 55 7.80 -1.63 13.07
CA GLU A 55 9.01 -1.37 12.30
C GLU A 55 8.75 -0.39 11.16
N VAL A 56 7.62 -0.56 10.45
CA VAL A 56 7.23 0.30 9.34
C VAL A 56 6.94 1.73 9.80
N VAL A 57 6.22 1.89 10.93
CA VAL A 57 5.95 3.21 11.51
C VAL A 57 7.25 3.92 11.86
N ALA A 58 8.13 3.25 12.61
CA ALA A 58 9.41 3.83 13.01
C ALA A 58 10.24 4.27 11.80
N LEU A 59 10.36 3.41 10.79
CA LEU A 59 11.09 3.71 9.56
C LEU A 59 10.53 4.94 8.83
N TYR A 60 9.22 5.01 8.60
CA TYR A 60 8.63 6.14 7.87
C TYR A 60 8.69 7.45 8.67
N GLU A 61 8.56 7.39 10.00
CA GLU A 61 8.71 8.57 10.85
C GLU A 61 10.14 9.12 10.82
N GLU A 62 11.16 8.27 10.83
CA GLU A 62 12.57 8.66 10.66
C GLU A 62 12.82 9.32 9.29
N LEU A 63 12.09 8.89 8.26
CA LEU A 63 12.12 9.48 6.91
C LEU A 63 11.32 10.79 6.80
N GLY A 64 10.73 11.28 7.90
CA GLY A 64 9.99 12.55 7.95
C GLY A 64 8.54 12.45 7.46
N PHE A 65 7.92 11.27 7.55
CA PHE A 65 6.51 11.09 7.25
C PHE A 65 5.67 11.07 8.54
N GLU A 66 4.39 11.40 8.39
CA GLU A 66 3.33 10.93 9.28
C GLU A 66 2.85 9.57 8.79
N VAL A 67 2.51 8.68 9.71
CA VAL A 67 2.03 7.33 9.40
C VAL A 67 0.66 7.11 10.02
N ARG A 68 -0.26 6.58 9.23
CA ARG A 68 -1.60 6.18 9.69
C ARG A 68 -1.85 4.73 9.30
N ALA A 69 -2.16 3.90 10.29
CA ALA A 69 -2.55 2.51 10.08
C ALA A 69 -4.07 2.40 10.20
N VAL A 70 -4.71 1.73 9.24
CA VAL A 70 -6.16 1.55 9.20
C VAL A 70 -6.46 0.06 9.02
N PRO A 71 -7.43 -0.52 9.77
CA PRO A 71 -7.82 -1.92 9.56
C PRO A 71 -8.18 -2.20 8.11
N VAL A 72 -7.79 -3.38 7.63
CA VAL A 72 -8.20 -3.86 6.31
C VAL A 72 -9.72 -4.06 6.29
N GLN A 73 -10.37 -3.70 5.19
CA GLN A 73 -11.81 -3.86 4.98
C GLN A 73 -12.12 -5.17 4.26
N ALA A 74 -13.35 -5.66 4.39
CA ALA A 74 -13.77 -6.94 3.81
C ALA A 74 -13.55 -6.99 2.29
N GLU A 75 -13.76 -5.89 1.57
CA GLU A 75 -13.58 -5.80 0.13
C GLU A 75 -12.11 -5.91 -0.30
N GLN A 76 -11.19 -5.73 0.65
CA GLN A 76 -9.74 -5.85 0.45
C GLN A 76 -9.23 -7.24 0.83
N VAL A 77 -10.08 -8.11 1.36
CA VAL A 77 -9.80 -9.52 1.59
C VAL A 77 -10.60 -10.29 0.55
N GLY A 78 -9.96 -11.23 -0.16
CA GLY A 78 -10.66 -11.99 -1.21
C GLY A 78 -11.85 -12.79 -0.67
N GLU A 79 -12.56 -13.47 -1.57
CA GLU A 79 -13.63 -14.42 -1.23
C GLU A 79 -13.07 -15.74 -0.65
N ASP A 80 -12.15 -15.64 0.30
CA ASP A 80 -11.54 -16.78 0.98
C ASP A 80 -12.50 -17.37 2.02
N CYS A 81 -12.09 -18.48 2.65
CA CYS A 81 -12.77 -19.07 3.81
C CYS A 81 -13.15 -17.99 4.85
N GLU A 82 -14.34 -18.09 5.43
CA GLU A 82 -14.86 -17.13 6.44
C GLU A 82 -13.86 -16.91 7.60
N ASP A 83 -13.26 -17.97 8.13
CA ASP A 83 -12.24 -17.87 9.18
C ASP A 83 -10.99 -17.11 8.73
N CYS A 84 -10.58 -17.29 7.46
CA CYS A 84 -9.45 -16.57 6.87
C CYS A 84 -9.77 -15.09 6.67
N GLN A 85 -11.02 -14.76 6.31
CA GLN A 85 -11.48 -13.38 6.23
C GLN A 85 -11.44 -12.71 7.61
N VAL A 86 -12.01 -13.35 8.63
CA VAL A 86 -11.98 -12.86 10.00
C VAL A 86 -10.55 -12.66 10.50
N ALA A 87 -9.68 -13.65 10.29
CA ALA A 87 -8.26 -13.53 10.66
C ALA A 87 -7.58 -12.36 9.95
N SER A 88 -7.92 -12.11 8.68
CA SER A 88 -7.35 -11.01 7.90
C SER A 88 -7.78 -9.64 8.43
N LEU A 89 -9.08 -9.46 8.68
CA LEU A 89 -9.66 -8.23 9.20
C LEU A 89 -9.13 -7.86 10.60
N LEU A 90 -8.83 -8.87 11.42
CA LEU A 90 -8.36 -8.65 12.79
C LEU A 90 -6.85 -8.42 12.89
N ARG A 91 -6.05 -8.96 11.96
CA ARG A 91 -4.59 -9.01 12.10
C ARG A 91 -3.83 -8.06 11.19
N PHE A 92 -4.43 -7.62 10.09
CA PHE A 92 -3.75 -6.80 9.10
C PHE A 92 -4.28 -5.36 9.08
N GLN A 93 -3.37 -4.45 8.74
CA GLN A 93 -3.64 -3.03 8.61
C GLN A 93 -3.04 -2.50 7.31
N THR A 94 -3.77 -1.60 6.66
CA THR A 94 -3.25 -0.81 5.55
C THR A 94 -2.48 0.40 6.09
N VAL A 95 -1.24 0.55 5.66
CA VAL A 95 -0.38 1.67 6.00
C VAL A 95 -0.57 2.81 5.00
N TYR A 96 -0.80 4.00 5.53
CA TYR A 96 -0.82 5.26 4.80
C TYR A 96 0.29 6.17 5.33
N THR A 97 0.85 6.99 4.44
CA THR A 97 1.83 8.00 4.82
C THR A 97 1.50 9.34 4.22
N ARG A 98 1.88 10.41 4.91
CA ARG A 98 1.84 11.79 4.40
C ARG A 98 3.15 12.47 4.76
N ARG A 99 3.65 13.37 3.91
CA ARG A 99 4.81 14.20 4.26
C ARG A 99 4.43 15.11 5.44
N ARG A 100 5.30 15.18 6.45
CA ARG A 100 5.20 16.21 7.50
C ARG A 100 5.42 17.61 6.92
#